data_AF-A0A1D7TGF2-F1
#
_entry.id   AF-A0A1D7TGF2-F1
#
_cell.length_a   1.000
_cell.length_b   1.000
_cell.length_c   1.000
_cell.angle_alpha   90.00
_cell.angle_beta   90.00
_cell.angle_gamma   90.00
#
_symmetry.space_group_name_H-M   'P 1'
#
loop_
_entity.id
_entity.type
_entity.pdbx_description
1 polymer ?
#
loop_
_entity_poly.entity_id
_entity_poly.type
_entity_poly.pdbx_seq_one_letter_code
_entity_poly.pdbx_strand_id
1 'polypeptide(L)'
;MKVTQKNVRVFHIEIDDEASFLDYFRKNSLLLREFFLLIEGEITKNIAFILDQSGVCYKEINQCNIRFGGIKKEALSLEEAPKKEKVLEEQPPKQMPKLKLYDRPIRSGEEIVESLPIVIFGRVNSGAKVFCEESMSIYGIIDGLVQCDGEYIVLSGMSPRGHLIFNGEIVDREMLKLNVLQKIVMRNNVLEIKEVV
;
A
#
# COMPACT_ATOMS: atom_id res chain seq x y z
N MET A 1 -18.17 -28.94 -4.70
CA MET A 1 -17.96 -27.55 -4.26
C MET A 1 -16.49 -27.39 -3.91
N LYS A 2 -15.77 -26.46 -4.53
CA LYS A 2 -14.35 -26.20 -4.27
C LYS A 2 -14.24 -24.82 -3.62
N VAL A 3 -13.72 -24.78 -2.40
CA VAL A 3 -13.58 -23.54 -1.63
C VAL A 3 -12.10 -23.24 -1.51
N THR A 4 -11.71 -22.03 -1.88
CA THR A 4 -10.34 -21.53 -1.71
C THR A 4 -10.42 -20.16 -1.06
N GLN A 5 -9.71 -19.99 0.06
CA GLN A 5 -9.54 -18.70 0.70
C GLN A 5 -8.55 -17.86 -0.13
N LYS A 6 -8.90 -16.60 -0.36
CA LYS A 6 -8.03 -15.62 -1.03
C LYS A 6 -7.92 -14.37 -0.15
N ASN A 7 -6.79 -13.68 -0.25
CA ASN A 7 -6.61 -12.36 0.36
C ASN A 7 -7.08 -11.30 -0.62
N VAL A 8 -7.75 -10.27 -0.11
CA VAL A 8 -8.22 -9.12 -0.88
C VAL A 8 -7.67 -7.87 -0.22
N ARG A 9 -7.06 -6.98 -1.02
CA ARG A 9 -6.68 -5.63 -0.58
C ARG A 9 -7.85 -4.70 -0.84
N VAL A 10 -8.12 -3.85 0.14
CA VAL A 10 -9.34 -3.05 0.16
C VAL A 10 -8.99 -1.61 0.47
N PHE A 11 -9.55 -0.67 -0.30
CA PHE A 11 -9.58 0.73 0.07
C PHE A 11 -10.84 1.02 0.86
N HIS A 12 -10.68 1.60 2.04
CA HIS A 12 -11.78 2.18 2.80
C HIS A 12 -11.88 3.65 2.43
N ILE A 13 -13.04 4.05 1.93
CA ILE A 13 -13.33 5.42 1.49
C ILE A 13 -14.54 5.91 2.26
N GLU A 14 -14.36 7.01 2.99
CA GLU A 14 -15.43 7.75 3.64
C GLU A 14 -15.90 8.88 2.72
N ILE A 15 -17.21 8.93 2.45
CA ILE A 15 -17.84 9.92 1.57
C ILE A 15 -18.58 10.94 2.43
N ASP A 16 -17.94 12.10 2.60
CA ASP A 16 -18.57 13.28 3.22
C ASP A 16 -19.33 14.13 2.20
N ASP A 17 -18.80 14.23 0.98
CA ASP A 17 -19.31 15.07 -0.11
C ASP A 17 -19.23 14.34 -1.46
N GLU A 18 -20.32 14.39 -2.21
CA GLU A 18 -20.42 13.72 -3.51
C GLU A 18 -19.42 14.30 -4.52
N ALA A 19 -19.30 15.63 -4.61
CA ALA A 19 -18.43 16.25 -5.61
C ALA A 19 -16.95 15.91 -5.38
N SER A 20 -16.52 15.94 -4.12
CA SER A 20 -15.17 15.59 -3.68
C SER A 20 -14.83 14.14 -3.97
N PHE A 21 -15.75 13.21 -3.68
CA PHE A 21 -15.58 11.80 -4.02
C PHE A 21 -15.43 11.61 -5.55
N LEU A 22 -16.29 12.25 -6.34
CA LEU A 22 -16.25 12.11 -7.80
C LEU A 22 -14.97 12.65 -8.42
N ASP A 23 -14.45 13.78 -7.92
CA ASP A 23 -13.17 14.33 -8.37
C ASP A 23 -12.01 13.39 -8.03
N TYR A 24 -11.96 12.90 -6.77
CA TYR A 24 -10.96 11.94 -6.34
C TYR A 24 -11.02 10.63 -7.13
N PHE A 25 -12.21 10.09 -7.35
CA PHE A 25 -12.42 8.86 -8.09
C PHE A 25 -11.96 9.01 -9.55
N ARG A 26 -12.30 10.12 -10.21
CA ARG A 26 -11.86 10.36 -11.61
C ARG A 26 -10.34 10.41 -11.72
N LYS A 27 -9.68 11.09 -10.79
CA LYS A 27 -8.21 11.20 -10.72
C LYS A 27 -7.54 9.83 -10.54
N ASN A 28 -8.12 8.95 -9.72
CA ASN A 28 -7.50 7.69 -9.31
C ASN A 28 -8.15 6.44 -9.92
N SER A 29 -9.08 6.60 -10.88
CA SER A 29 -9.94 5.52 -11.40
C SER A 29 -9.19 4.28 -11.89
N LEU A 30 -8.04 4.47 -12.56
CA LEU A 30 -7.20 3.37 -13.05
C LEU A 30 -6.67 2.49 -11.92
N LEU A 31 -6.23 3.11 -10.81
CA LEU A 31 -5.76 2.39 -9.64
C LEU A 31 -6.93 1.72 -8.92
N LEU A 32 -7.99 2.48 -8.62
CA LEU A 32 -9.12 2.01 -7.82
C LEU A 32 -9.83 0.80 -8.44
N ARG A 33 -9.83 0.68 -9.78
CA ARG A 33 -10.40 -0.49 -10.48
C ARG A 33 -9.65 -1.80 -10.21
N GLU A 34 -8.39 -1.75 -9.75
CA GLU A 34 -7.64 -2.96 -9.40
C GLU A 34 -7.91 -3.46 -7.98
N PHE A 35 -8.65 -2.70 -7.17
CA PHE A 35 -8.91 -3.00 -5.75
C PHE A 35 -10.40 -3.16 -5.46
N PHE A 36 -10.69 -3.77 -4.31
CA PHE A 36 -12.04 -3.75 -3.77
C PHE A 36 -12.23 -2.45 -2.96
N LEU A 37 -13.40 -1.80 -3.09
CA LEU A 37 -13.71 -0.59 -2.36
C LEU A 37 -14.74 -0.85 -1.27
N LEU A 38 -14.46 -0.37 -0.07
CA LEU A 38 -15.44 -0.26 1.00
C LEU A 38 -15.82 1.18 1.16
N ILE A 39 -17.10 1.45 1.00
CA ILE A 39 -17.62 2.81 0.98
C ILE A 39 -18.43 3.03 2.25
N GLU A 40 -18.02 4.04 3.01
CA GLU A 40 -18.73 4.58 4.15
C GLU A 40 -19.40 5.89 3.76
N GLY A 41 -20.68 6.05 4.11
CA GLY A 41 -21.50 7.20 3.71
C GLY A 41 -22.66 6.84 2.77
N GLU A 42 -23.32 7.86 2.23
CA GLU A 42 -24.48 7.71 1.36
C GLU A 42 -24.05 7.54 -0.11
N ILE A 43 -24.35 6.38 -0.69
CA ILE A 43 -24.15 6.16 -2.13
C ILE A 43 -25.36 6.71 -2.88
N THR A 44 -25.21 7.92 -3.41
CA THR A 44 -26.23 8.51 -4.28
C THR A 44 -26.32 7.76 -5.62
N LYS A 45 -27.42 7.93 -6.35
CA LYS A 45 -27.62 7.28 -7.67
C LYS A 45 -26.51 7.61 -8.66
N ASN A 46 -25.93 8.80 -8.57
CA ASN A 46 -24.86 9.25 -9.44
C ASN A 46 -23.53 8.55 -9.11
N ILE A 47 -23.21 8.42 -7.81
CA ILE A 47 -22.05 7.66 -7.33
C ILE A 47 -22.17 6.18 -7.77
N ALA A 48 -23.32 5.56 -7.53
CA ALA A 48 -23.59 4.18 -7.93
C ALA A 48 -23.39 3.99 -9.45
N PHE A 49 -23.96 4.90 -10.25
CA PHE A 49 -23.83 4.86 -11.71
C PHE A 49 -22.36 4.91 -12.17
N ILE A 50 -21.54 5.78 -11.57
CA ILE A 50 -20.13 5.93 -11.92
C ILE A 50 -19.31 4.70 -11.49
N LEU A 51 -19.57 4.16 -10.30
CA LEU A 51 -18.92 2.93 -9.83
C LEU A 51 -19.23 1.74 -10.73
N ASP A 52 -20.50 1.60 -11.13
CA ASP A 52 -20.94 0.52 -12.03
C ASP A 52 -20.35 0.68 -13.43
N GLN A 53 -20.34 1.89 -14.00
CA GLN A 53 -19.75 2.15 -15.32
C GLN A 53 -18.23 1.94 -15.36
N SER A 54 -17.54 2.22 -14.26
CA SER A 54 -16.08 2.05 -14.16
C SER A 54 -15.65 0.61 -13.90
N GLY A 55 -16.60 -0.28 -13.58
CA GLY A 55 -16.35 -1.71 -13.37
C GLY A 55 -15.62 -2.01 -12.08
N VAL A 56 -15.75 -1.15 -11.06
CA VAL A 56 -15.11 -1.34 -9.76
C VAL A 56 -15.97 -2.21 -8.85
N CYS A 57 -15.34 -3.13 -8.12
CA CYS A 57 -16.03 -3.93 -7.10
C CYS A 57 -16.10 -3.13 -5.80
N TYR A 58 -17.31 -2.83 -5.31
CA TYR A 58 -17.50 -2.10 -4.06
C TYR A 58 -18.58 -2.70 -3.17
N LYS A 59 -18.56 -2.32 -1.88
CA LYS A 59 -19.62 -2.62 -0.93
C LYS A 59 -19.78 -1.49 0.09
N GLU A 60 -21.02 -1.19 0.43
CA GLU A 60 -21.38 -0.28 1.52
C GLU A 60 -21.01 -0.87 2.89
N ILE A 61 -20.23 -0.13 3.67
CA ILE A 61 -19.81 -0.56 5.02
C ILE A 61 -20.99 -0.66 5.98
N ASN A 62 -21.98 0.22 5.83
CA ASN A 62 -23.21 0.26 6.65
C ASN A 62 -24.00 -1.05 6.57
N GLN A 63 -23.78 -1.84 5.51
CA GLN A 63 -24.44 -3.11 5.26
C GLN A 63 -23.52 -4.32 5.54
N CYS A 64 -22.35 -4.12 6.14
CA CYS A 64 -21.29 -5.11 6.26
C CYS A 64 -20.86 -5.35 7.72
N ASN A 65 -21.02 -6.58 8.22
CA ASN A 65 -20.52 -7.00 9.54
C ASN A 65 -19.06 -7.49 9.50
N ILE A 66 -18.22 -6.92 8.63
CA ILE A 66 -16.82 -7.32 8.51
C ILE A 66 -16.04 -6.57 9.60
N ARG A 67 -15.39 -7.31 10.50
CA ARG A 67 -14.48 -6.72 11.50
C ARG A 67 -13.22 -6.25 10.79
N PHE A 68 -13.15 -4.96 10.46
CA PHE A 68 -11.90 -4.34 10.03
C PHE A 68 -10.96 -4.27 11.24
N GLY A 69 -9.87 -5.04 11.20
CA GLY A 69 -8.81 -4.94 12.20
C GLY A 69 -8.12 -3.58 12.05
N GLY A 70 -8.60 -2.57 12.77
CA GLY A 70 -8.07 -1.21 12.62
C GLY A 70 -8.77 -0.09 13.39
N ILE A 71 -9.98 -0.29 13.94
CA ILE A 71 -10.57 0.69 14.87
C ILE A 71 -10.12 0.33 16.28
N LYS A 72 -9.08 1.03 16.78
CA LYS A 72 -8.65 0.95 18.18
C LYS A 72 -9.80 1.34 19.10
N LYS A 73 -10.57 0.36 19.56
CA LYS A 73 -11.21 0.41 20.88
C LYS A 73 -10.23 -0.22 21.85
N GLU A 74 -9.69 0.64 22.72
CA GLU A 74 -8.86 0.25 23.85
C GLU A 74 -9.56 -0.86 24.66
N ALA A 75 -8.85 -1.96 24.84
CA ALA A 75 -9.08 -2.88 25.93
C ALA A 75 -7.72 -3.44 26.36
N LEU A 76 -7.24 -2.96 27.50
CA LEU A 76 -6.20 -3.61 28.27
C LEU A 76 -6.62 -5.05 28.60
N SER A 77 -5.68 -5.99 28.49
CA SER A 77 -5.51 -7.03 29.51
C SER A 77 -4.14 -7.69 29.35
N LEU A 78 -3.41 -7.68 30.46
CA LEU A 78 -2.23 -8.49 30.74
C LEU A 78 -2.61 -9.97 30.70
N GLU A 79 -1.67 -10.84 30.30
CA GLU A 79 -1.30 -12.02 31.10
C GLU A 79 -0.04 -12.69 30.55
N GLU A 80 0.86 -13.06 31.47
CA GLU A 80 2.21 -13.55 31.26
C GLU A 80 2.31 -15.10 31.20
N ALA A 81 3.40 -15.53 30.56
CA ALA A 81 4.22 -16.74 30.82
C ALA A 81 3.78 -18.11 30.25
N PRO A 82 4.68 -19.12 30.10
CA PRO A 82 6.11 -19.17 30.45
C PRO A 82 7.09 -19.69 29.36
N LYS A 83 8.38 -19.39 29.59
CA LYS A 83 9.56 -19.89 28.88
C LYS A 83 9.70 -21.42 28.92
N LYS A 84 10.15 -22.03 27.82
CA LYS A 84 10.91 -23.29 27.85
C LYS A 84 12.10 -23.22 26.88
N GLU A 85 13.29 -23.26 27.47
CA GLU A 85 14.58 -23.40 26.80
C GLU A 85 14.70 -24.80 26.19
N LYS A 86 15.14 -24.86 24.93
CA LYS A 86 15.79 -26.04 24.36
C LYS A 86 17.05 -25.58 23.63
N VAL A 87 18.18 -25.92 24.24
CA VAL A 87 19.52 -25.87 23.66
C VAL A 87 19.56 -26.84 22.48
N LEU A 88 19.86 -26.34 21.29
CA LEU A 88 20.18 -27.13 20.11
C LEU A 88 21.39 -26.49 19.43
N GLU A 89 22.34 -27.36 19.12
CA GLU A 89 23.75 -27.11 18.80
C GLU A 89 23.95 -26.10 17.65
N GLU A 90 24.96 -25.25 17.82
CA GLU A 90 25.35 -24.16 16.92
C GLU A 90 25.85 -24.70 15.57
N GLN A 91 24.94 -24.78 14.60
CA GLN A 91 25.32 -24.60 13.20
C GLN A 91 25.58 -23.10 12.98
N PRO A 92 26.61 -22.69 12.20
CA PRO A 92 26.84 -21.27 11.92
C PRO A 92 25.53 -20.69 11.39
N PRO A 93 24.99 -19.62 12.01
CA PRO A 93 23.67 -19.15 11.68
C PRO A 93 23.66 -18.78 10.20
N LYS A 94 22.88 -19.52 9.40
CA LYS A 94 22.49 -19.07 8.06
C LYS A 94 21.86 -17.70 8.29
N GLN A 95 22.63 -16.64 8.03
CA GLN A 95 22.15 -15.28 8.24
C GLN A 95 20.90 -15.15 7.38
N MET A 96 19.75 -15.05 8.04
CA MET A 96 18.51 -14.77 7.32
C MET A 96 18.69 -13.43 6.62
N PRO A 97 18.32 -13.32 5.33
CA PRO A 97 18.47 -12.08 4.60
C PRO A 97 17.70 -10.99 5.32
N LYS A 98 18.41 -9.94 5.73
CA LYS A 98 17.81 -8.76 6.41
C LYS A 98 17.23 -7.75 5.43
N LEU A 99 17.50 -7.94 4.14
CA LEU A 99 17.18 -7.02 3.06
C LEU A 99 17.02 -7.80 1.75
N LYS A 100 16.10 -7.35 0.90
CA LYS A 100 15.97 -7.80 -0.48
C LYS A 100 16.51 -6.73 -1.42
N LEU A 101 17.48 -7.12 -2.25
CA LEU A 101 18.13 -6.23 -3.19
C LEU A 101 17.76 -6.61 -4.63
N TYR A 102 17.26 -5.64 -5.39
CA TYR A 102 16.97 -5.76 -6.81
C TYR A 102 17.89 -4.81 -7.58
N ASP A 103 19.01 -5.33 -8.06
CA ASP A 103 19.93 -4.61 -8.95
C ASP A 103 19.50 -4.72 -10.43
N ARG A 104 18.20 -4.45 -10.65
CA ARG A 104 17.55 -4.52 -11.97
C ARG A 104 16.23 -3.75 -11.93
N PRO A 105 15.69 -3.34 -13.09
CA PRO A 105 14.32 -2.87 -13.17
C PRO A 105 13.32 -4.00 -12.87
N ILE A 106 12.18 -3.63 -12.28
CA ILE A 106 11.02 -4.51 -12.14
C ILE A 106 10.19 -4.38 -13.42
N ARG A 107 9.95 -5.50 -14.10
CA ARG A 107 9.35 -5.53 -15.45
C ARG A 107 7.83 -5.54 -15.40
N SER A 108 7.21 -5.10 -16.51
CA SER A 108 5.75 -5.18 -16.65
C SER A 108 5.25 -6.61 -16.45
N GLY A 109 4.20 -6.78 -15.66
CA GLY A 109 3.63 -8.07 -15.29
C GLY A 109 4.34 -8.77 -14.12
N GLU A 110 5.45 -8.22 -13.60
CA GLU A 110 6.06 -8.71 -12.35
C GLU A 110 5.30 -8.17 -11.14
N GLU A 111 5.02 -9.07 -10.18
CA GLU A 111 4.49 -8.72 -8.87
C GLU A 111 5.50 -9.18 -7.79
N ILE A 112 6.02 -8.21 -7.04
CA ILE A 112 6.93 -8.44 -5.91
C ILE A 112 6.11 -8.25 -4.63
N VAL A 113 6.10 -9.27 -3.77
CA VAL A 113 5.52 -9.22 -2.43
C VAL A 113 6.58 -9.66 -1.45
N GLU A 114 7.06 -8.76 -0.61
CA GLU A 114 8.09 -9.06 0.38
C GLU A 114 7.72 -8.47 1.75
N SER A 115 8.04 -9.20 2.80
CA SER A 115 7.92 -8.77 4.19
C SER A 115 9.24 -8.28 4.79
N LEU A 116 10.27 -8.14 3.95
CA LEU A 116 11.59 -7.64 4.32
C LEU A 116 11.82 -6.29 3.64
N PRO A 117 12.68 -5.42 4.21
CA PRO A 117 13.01 -4.17 3.56
C PRO A 117 13.55 -4.42 2.14
N ILE A 118 13.21 -3.54 1.20
CA ILE A 118 13.58 -3.67 -0.21
C ILE A 118 14.44 -2.49 -0.66
N VAL A 119 15.49 -2.78 -1.41
CA VAL A 119 16.23 -1.78 -2.20
C VAL A 119 16.15 -2.14 -3.68
N ILE A 120 15.73 -1.20 -4.52
CA ILE A 120 15.62 -1.36 -5.98
C ILE A 120 16.53 -0.35 -6.67
N PHE A 121 17.58 -0.83 -7.33
CA PHE A 121 18.43 -0.05 -8.22
C PHE A 121 17.92 -0.15 -9.66
N GLY A 122 16.72 0.35 -9.88
CA GLY A 122 16.07 0.26 -11.19
C GLY A 122 14.69 0.89 -11.21
N ARG A 123 14.14 1.01 -12.43
CA ARG A 123 12.77 1.47 -12.64
C ARG A 123 11.76 0.41 -12.20
N VAL A 124 10.63 0.85 -11.69
CA VAL A 124 9.42 0.02 -11.54
C VAL A 124 8.54 0.30 -12.75
N ASN A 125 8.56 -0.58 -13.75
CA ASN A 125 7.89 -0.31 -15.04
C ASN A 125 6.36 -0.33 -14.91
N SER A 126 5.68 0.30 -15.88
CA SER A 126 4.22 0.25 -15.98
C SER A 126 3.72 -1.19 -16.05
N GLY A 127 2.71 -1.50 -15.24
CA GLY A 127 2.16 -2.86 -15.05
C GLY A 127 2.98 -3.76 -14.12
N ALA A 128 4.08 -3.28 -13.54
CA ALA A 128 4.72 -3.92 -12.40
C ALA A 128 4.02 -3.54 -11.10
N LYS A 129 4.03 -4.45 -10.13
CA LYS A 129 3.49 -4.25 -8.78
C LYS A 129 4.56 -4.59 -7.75
N VAL A 130 4.81 -3.69 -6.81
CA VAL A 130 5.75 -3.91 -5.71
C VAL A 130 5.04 -3.62 -4.41
N PHE A 131 5.00 -4.62 -3.53
CA PHE A 131 4.33 -4.56 -2.25
C PHE A 131 5.31 -4.95 -1.16
N CYS A 132 5.48 -4.06 -0.18
CA CYS A 132 6.41 -4.27 0.91
C CYS A 132 5.79 -3.84 2.23
N GLU A 133 5.84 -4.72 3.21
CA GLU A 133 5.37 -4.45 4.58
C GLU A 133 6.39 -3.62 5.37
N GLU A 134 7.65 -3.62 4.94
CA GLU A 134 8.76 -2.91 5.56
C GLU A 134 9.20 -1.68 4.74
N SER A 135 10.21 -0.96 5.24
CA SER A 135 10.73 0.24 4.56
C SER A 135 11.37 -0.09 3.21
N MET A 136 11.25 0.83 2.24
CA MET A 136 11.69 0.61 0.86
C MET A 136 12.53 1.78 0.32
N SER A 137 13.52 1.47 -0.51
CA SER A 137 14.27 2.46 -1.29
C SER A 137 14.26 2.12 -2.78
N ILE A 138 13.82 3.06 -3.63
CA ILE A 138 13.77 2.92 -5.08
C ILE A 138 14.63 4.00 -5.73
N TYR A 139 15.76 3.61 -6.29
CA TYR A 139 16.70 4.50 -6.98
C TYR A 139 16.41 4.60 -8.49
N GLY A 140 15.12 4.66 -8.83
CA GLY A 140 14.63 4.77 -10.20
C GLY A 140 13.28 5.48 -10.23
N ILE A 141 12.72 5.61 -11.43
CA ILE A 141 11.40 6.21 -11.62
C ILE A 141 10.33 5.12 -11.46
N ILE A 142 9.27 5.47 -10.74
CA ILE A 142 8.08 4.63 -10.57
C ILE A 142 7.10 4.92 -11.71
N ASP A 143 6.91 3.96 -12.61
CA ASP A 143 5.88 3.93 -13.66
C ASP A 143 4.73 2.93 -13.32
N GLY A 144 4.98 1.99 -12.41
CA GLY A 144 4.03 0.96 -11.96
C GLY A 144 3.38 1.30 -10.61
N LEU A 145 2.87 0.28 -9.94
CA LEU A 145 2.25 0.39 -8.61
C LEU A 145 3.24 -0.02 -7.53
N VAL A 146 3.45 0.86 -6.55
CA VAL A 146 4.25 0.59 -5.35
C VAL A 146 3.38 0.80 -4.12
N GLN A 147 3.33 -0.18 -3.22
CA GLN A 147 2.80 -0.04 -1.86
C GLN A 147 3.91 -0.31 -0.85
N CYS A 148 4.10 0.61 0.08
CA CYS A 148 5.03 0.45 1.19
C CYS A 148 4.31 0.78 2.49
N ASP A 149 4.28 -0.19 3.40
CA ASP A 149 3.65 -0.06 4.72
C ASP A 149 4.69 0.00 5.86
N GLY A 150 5.91 0.41 5.51
CA GLY A 150 7.03 0.57 6.44
C GLY A 150 7.14 1.96 7.06
N GLU A 151 8.22 2.17 7.83
CA GLU A 151 8.50 3.45 8.49
C GLU A 151 8.83 4.58 7.50
N TYR A 152 9.44 4.25 6.37
CA TYR A 152 9.78 5.22 5.33
C TYR A 152 9.81 4.61 3.92
N ILE A 153 9.70 5.47 2.92
CA ILE A 153 10.10 5.17 1.55
C ILE A 153 11.06 6.24 1.03
N VAL A 154 12.13 5.81 0.35
CA VAL A 154 13.04 6.70 -0.38
C VAL A 154 12.84 6.48 -1.88
N LEU A 155 12.65 7.55 -2.65
CA LEU A 155 12.44 7.47 -4.08
C LEU A 155 13.00 8.68 -4.84
N SER A 156 13.37 8.46 -6.10
CA SER A 156 13.90 9.52 -6.99
C SER A 156 12.82 10.22 -7.83
N GLY A 157 11.58 9.74 -7.78
CA GLY A 157 10.44 10.35 -8.45
C GLY A 157 9.44 9.34 -9.01
N MET A 158 8.27 9.85 -9.40
CA MET A 158 7.17 9.07 -9.97
C MET A 158 6.76 9.67 -11.31
N SER A 159 6.52 8.82 -12.31
CA SER A 159 6.05 9.24 -13.62
C SER A 159 4.54 9.54 -13.60
N PRO A 160 3.98 10.12 -14.68
CA PRO A 160 2.54 10.35 -14.74
C PRO A 160 1.66 9.10 -14.64
N ARG A 161 2.22 7.92 -14.89
CA ARG A 161 1.53 6.62 -14.85
C ARG A 161 1.80 5.84 -13.57
N GLY A 162 2.78 6.28 -12.77
CA GLY A 162 3.14 5.62 -11.54
C GLY A 162 2.13 5.89 -10.44
N HIS A 163 1.97 4.92 -9.55
CA HIS A 163 1.15 5.02 -8.37
C HIS A 163 1.96 4.60 -7.15
N LEU A 164 1.93 5.43 -6.10
CA LEU A 164 2.55 5.14 -4.83
C LEU A 164 1.49 5.18 -3.73
N ILE A 165 1.39 4.11 -2.98
CA ILE A 165 0.61 3.99 -1.76
C ILE A 165 1.60 3.85 -0.60
N PHE A 166 1.50 4.74 0.38
CA PHE A 166 2.35 4.69 1.57
C PHE A 166 1.47 4.64 2.81
N ASN A 167 1.57 3.54 3.57
CA ASN A 167 0.74 3.28 4.76
C ASN A 167 -0.76 3.48 4.50
N GLY A 168 -1.25 2.98 3.35
CA GLY A 168 -2.66 3.08 2.94
C GLY A 168 -3.07 4.40 2.26
N GLU A 169 -2.22 5.44 2.27
CA GLU A 169 -2.51 6.72 1.61
C GLU A 169 -1.91 6.77 0.21
N ILE A 170 -2.69 7.25 -0.77
CA ILE A 170 -2.17 7.52 -2.12
C ILE A 170 -1.34 8.80 -2.06
N VAL A 171 -0.05 8.69 -2.40
CA VAL A 171 0.84 9.84 -2.47
C VAL A 171 0.59 10.59 -3.77
N ASP A 172 0.20 11.86 -3.66
CA ASP A 172 0.03 12.73 -4.80
C ASP A 172 1.37 13.01 -5.48
N ARG A 173 1.43 12.77 -6.79
CA ARG A 173 2.59 13.04 -7.65
C ARG A 173 3.00 14.50 -7.59
N GLU A 174 2.05 15.42 -7.48
CA GLU A 174 2.35 16.86 -7.45
C GLU A 174 3.21 17.27 -6.24
N MET A 175 3.24 16.45 -5.19
CA MET A 175 4.09 16.64 -4.01
C MET A 175 5.53 16.12 -4.21
N LEU A 176 5.78 15.35 -5.27
CA LEU A 176 7.06 14.71 -5.57
C LEU A 176 7.83 15.47 -6.65
N LYS A 177 9.14 15.56 -6.47
CA LYS A 177 10.08 16.14 -7.44
C LYS A 177 10.72 15.02 -8.25
N LEU A 178 10.76 15.20 -9.57
CA LEU A 178 11.42 14.27 -10.47
C LEU A 178 12.94 14.42 -10.40
N ASN A 179 13.65 13.29 -10.38
CA ASN A 179 15.11 13.18 -10.35
C ASN A 179 15.76 13.80 -9.10
N VAL A 180 15.01 13.95 -8.02
CA VAL A 180 15.52 14.37 -6.71
C VAL A 180 15.24 13.23 -5.73
N LEU A 181 16.26 12.83 -4.96
CA LEU A 181 16.08 11.79 -3.96
C LEU A 181 15.28 12.36 -2.79
N GLN A 182 14.09 11.81 -2.56
CA GLN A 182 13.19 12.25 -1.50
C GLN A 182 12.89 11.09 -0.56
N LYS A 183 12.82 11.39 0.73
CA LYS A 183 12.36 10.51 1.79
C LYS A 183 10.95 10.93 2.20
N ILE A 184 10.03 9.97 2.19
CA ILE A 184 8.66 10.13 2.68
C ILE A 184 8.57 9.37 4.00
N VAL A 185 7.98 10.02 5.01
CA VAL A 185 7.65 9.42 6.31
C VAL A 185 6.26 9.86 6.72
N MET A 186 5.59 9.03 7.52
CA MET A 186 4.30 9.36 8.09
C MET A 186 4.51 9.77 9.55
N ARG A 187 4.07 10.97 9.92
CA ARG A 187 4.12 11.46 11.30
C ARG A 187 2.77 12.05 11.66
N ASN A 188 2.17 11.56 12.76
CA ASN A 188 0.83 11.98 13.20
C ASN A 188 -0.23 11.90 12.07
N ASN A 189 -0.20 10.84 11.27
CA ASN A 189 -1.07 10.66 10.08
C ASN A 189 -0.93 11.77 9.03
N VAL A 190 0.23 12.42 8.95
CA VAL A 190 0.55 13.39 7.89
C VAL A 190 1.79 12.92 7.15
N LEU A 191 1.72 12.95 5.82
CA LEU A 191 2.86 12.69 4.94
C LEU A 191 3.87 13.85 5.05
N GLU A 192 5.07 13.56 5.54
CA GLU A 192 6.22 14.46 5.47
C GLU A 192 7.17 14.00 4.37
N ILE A 193 7.45 14.89 3.40
CA ILE A 193 8.38 14.65 2.30
C ILE A 193 9.60 15.55 2.49
N LYS A 194 10.80 14.95 2.53
CA LYS A 194 12.07 15.67 2.70
C LYS A 194 13.05 15.26 1.62
N GLU A 195 13.79 16.22 1.08
CA GLU A 195 14.92 15.92 0.20
C GLU A 195 16.06 15.30 1.00
N VAL A 196 16.72 14.31 0.41
CA VAL A 196 17.92 13.70 0.95
C VAL A 196 19.10 14.45 0.35
N VAL A 197 19.75 15.29 1.16
CA VAL A 197 20.93 16.09 0.80
C VAL A 197 22.19 15.40 1.30
#